data_AF-A0AA90QJX7-F1
#
_entry.id   AF-A0AA90QJX7-F1
#
_cell.length_a   1.000
_cell.length_b   1.000
_cell.length_c   1.000
_cell.angle_alpha   90.00
_cell.angle_beta   90.00
_cell.angle_gamma   90.00
#
_symmetry.space_group_name_H-M   'P 1'
#
loop_
_entity.id
_entity.type
_entity.pdbx_description
1 polymer ?
#
loop_
_entity_poly.entity_id
_entity_poly.type
_entity_poly.pdbx_seq_one_letter_code
_entity_poly.pdbx_strand_id
1 'polypeptide(L)'
;MRKFLLTLLVILGSKWFAPVIFVTSTIAAMKLVCHQNNCERAIPQGDLLPPMFKVMVRLPTKGNQIKPVLLTDLKDFIDNNPDLTLQLPAEEGVTNDGSWEYSAREEKQGFQIIEAHSIEGARIDVRYRASHQSVQPLRLKVVSQGILFISMPLAGAFTWLFVMFIRRTQKKARHAE
;
A
#
# COMPACT_ATOMS: atom_id res chain seq x y z
N MET A 1 11.85 36.26 -36.76
CA MET A 1 10.80 35.28 -36.41
C MET A 1 11.34 33.90 -36.01
N ARG A 2 12.23 33.27 -36.78
CA ARG A 2 12.75 31.90 -36.51
C ARG A 2 13.34 31.69 -35.10
N LYS A 3 14.08 32.68 -34.58
CA LYS A 3 14.65 32.65 -33.22
C LYS A 3 13.57 32.68 -32.12
N PHE A 4 12.50 33.44 -32.31
CA PHE A 4 11.38 33.58 -31.36
C PHE A 4 10.52 32.30 -31.30
N LEU A 5 10.31 31.67 -32.47
CA LEU A 5 9.63 30.38 -32.57
C LEU A 5 10.41 29.27 -31.83
N LEU A 6 11.74 29.27 -31.97
CA LEU A 6 12.63 28.35 -31.26
C LEU A 6 12.58 28.54 -29.75
N THR A 7 12.63 29.78 -29.24
CA THR A 7 12.47 30.01 -27.79
C THR A 7 11.11 29.58 -27.28
N LEU A 8 10.04 29.85 -28.04
CA LEU A 8 8.68 29.44 -27.65
C LEU A 8 8.54 27.92 -27.60
N LEU A 9 9.07 27.20 -28.59
CA LEU A 9 9.10 25.74 -28.63
C LEU A 9 9.94 25.14 -27.50
N VAL A 10 11.07 25.74 -27.15
CA VAL A 10 11.90 25.32 -26.01
C VAL A 10 11.17 25.56 -24.69
N ILE A 11 10.48 26.70 -24.53
CA ILE A 11 9.69 26.99 -23.34
C ILE A 11 8.53 26.01 -23.21
N LEU A 12 7.76 25.77 -24.28
CA LEU A 12 6.70 24.76 -24.29
C LEU A 12 7.27 23.39 -23.96
N GLY A 13 8.30 22.93 -24.69
CA GLY A 13 8.95 21.65 -24.44
C GLY A 13 9.43 21.51 -22.99
N SER A 14 10.06 22.54 -22.42
CA SER A 14 10.52 22.53 -21.02
C SER A 14 9.38 22.47 -20.01
N LYS A 15 8.24 23.14 -20.28
CA LYS A 15 7.07 23.12 -19.41
C LYS A 15 6.35 21.77 -19.41
N TRP A 16 6.50 20.96 -20.45
CA TRP A 16 5.95 19.60 -20.51
C TRP A 16 6.94 18.55 -20.03
N PHE A 17 8.23 18.67 -20.37
CA PHE A 17 9.24 17.67 -20.00
C PHE A 17 9.67 17.76 -18.54
N ALA A 18 9.79 18.96 -17.95
CA ALA A 18 10.24 19.07 -16.57
C ALA A 18 9.25 18.45 -15.56
N PRO A 19 7.92 18.67 -15.65
CA PRO A 19 6.96 17.99 -14.78
C PRO A 19 6.95 16.48 -15.00
N VAL A 20 7.05 16.01 -16.24
CA VAL A 20 7.06 14.57 -16.56
C VAL A 20 8.30 13.88 -15.96
N ILE A 21 9.49 14.48 -16.10
CA ILE A 21 10.72 13.96 -15.51
C ILE A 21 10.63 13.96 -13.97
N PHE A 22 10.06 15.02 -13.39
CA PHE A 22 9.89 15.11 -11.94
C PHE A 22 8.91 14.05 -11.41
N VAL A 23 7.76 13.87 -12.06
CA VAL A 23 6.75 12.86 -11.69
C VAL A 23 7.32 11.45 -11.82
N THR A 24 7.97 11.13 -12.94
CA THR A 24 8.58 9.81 -13.15
C THR A 24 9.71 9.54 -12.15
N SER A 25 10.55 10.53 -11.85
CA SER A 25 11.59 10.44 -10.81
C SER A 25 10.99 10.26 -9.42
N THR A 26 9.87 10.91 -9.12
CA THR A 26 9.15 10.76 -7.85
C THR A 26 8.58 9.35 -7.71
N ILE A 27 7.94 8.82 -8.76
CA ILE A 27 7.43 7.44 -8.76
C ILE A 27 8.59 6.43 -8.56
N ALA A 28 9.72 6.63 -9.23
CA ALA A 28 10.90 5.78 -9.08
C ALA A 28 11.46 5.86 -7.65
N ALA A 29 11.60 7.07 -7.09
CA ALA A 29 12.06 7.28 -5.72
C ALA A 29 11.10 6.64 -4.70
N MET A 30 9.78 6.81 -4.88
CA MET A 30 8.77 6.18 -4.03
C MET A 30 8.88 4.66 -4.08
N LYS A 31 9.07 4.05 -5.26
CA LYS A 31 9.28 2.60 -5.36
C LYS A 31 10.52 2.13 -4.61
N LEU A 32 11.60 2.90 -4.69
CA LEU A 32 12.88 2.58 -4.02
C LEU A 32 12.73 2.66 -2.49
N VAL A 33 12.13 3.74 -1.99
CA VAL A 33 11.81 3.90 -0.56
C VAL A 33 10.84 2.81 -0.10
N CYS A 34 9.81 2.51 -0.89
CA CYS A 34 8.85 1.44 -0.58
C CYS A 34 9.51 0.06 -0.52
N HIS A 35 10.43 -0.22 -1.43
CA HIS A 35 11.16 -1.47 -1.46
C HIS A 35 12.06 -1.61 -0.23
N GLN A 36 12.78 -0.54 0.15
CA GLN A 36 13.67 -0.55 1.30
C GLN A 36 12.91 -0.64 2.64
N ASN A 37 11.73 -0.02 2.72
CA ASN A 37 10.90 -0.01 3.93
C ASN A 37 9.84 -1.13 3.94
N ASN A 38 9.90 -2.10 3.01
CA ASN A 38 8.93 -3.19 2.89
C ASN A 38 7.46 -2.72 2.92
N CYS A 39 7.17 -1.59 2.27
CA CYS A 39 5.83 -1.01 2.24
C CYS A 39 4.81 -1.92 1.55
N GLU A 40 5.28 -2.85 0.70
CA GLU A 40 4.46 -3.92 0.16
C GLU A 40 5.17 -5.25 0.41
N ARG A 41 4.56 -6.13 1.20
CA ARG A 41 5.07 -7.47 1.45
C ARG A 41 3.97 -8.52 1.33
N ALA A 42 4.29 -9.61 0.64
CA ALA A 42 3.56 -10.86 0.83
C ALA A 42 3.92 -11.39 2.21
N ILE A 43 2.92 -11.83 2.97
CA ILE A 43 3.15 -12.38 4.31
C ILE A 43 3.14 -13.91 4.16
N PRO A 44 4.30 -14.59 4.21
CA PRO A 44 4.34 -16.04 4.16
C PRO A 44 3.62 -16.66 5.37
N GLN A 45 3.19 -17.91 5.22
CA GLN A 45 2.59 -18.67 6.33
C GLN A 45 3.57 -18.74 7.51
N GLY A 46 3.22 -18.13 8.64
CA GLY A 46 4.02 -18.13 9.86
C GLY A 46 4.64 -16.79 10.25
N ASP A 47 4.61 -15.78 9.37
CA ASP A 47 5.09 -14.44 9.71
C ASP A 47 4.11 -13.71 10.66
N LEU A 48 4.68 -12.91 11.58
CA LEU A 48 3.92 -12.09 12.51
C LEU A 48 2.96 -11.17 11.73
N LEU A 49 1.68 -11.33 12.04
CA LEU A 49 0.58 -10.50 11.59
C LEU A 49 0.75 -9.07 12.13
N PRO A 50 0.45 -8.03 11.34
CA PRO A 50 0.42 -6.68 11.87
C PRO A 50 -0.64 -6.59 13.00
N PRO A 51 -0.27 -6.13 14.21
CA PRO A 51 -1.12 -6.17 15.40
C PRO A 51 -2.26 -5.15 15.40
N MET A 52 -2.54 -4.53 14.26
CA MET A 52 -3.48 -3.41 14.16
C MET A 52 -4.90 -3.83 13.76
N PHE A 53 -5.10 -5.09 13.35
CA PHE A 53 -6.38 -5.53 12.81
C PHE A 53 -7.19 -6.31 13.84
N LYS A 54 -8.45 -5.92 14.05
CA LYS A 54 -9.41 -6.61 14.93
C LYS A 54 -10.45 -7.34 14.08
N VAL A 55 -10.64 -8.63 14.33
CA VAL A 55 -11.71 -9.45 13.77
C VAL A 55 -12.83 -9.64 14.78
N MET A 56 -14.06 -9.80 14.29
CA MET A 56 -15.23 -10.05 15.11
C MET A 56 -15.44 -11.55 15.31
N VAL A 57 -15.53 -12.02 16.55
CA VAL A 57 -15.79 -13.43 16.90
C VAL A 57 -17.07 -13.54 17.71
N ARG A 58 -17.94 -14.51 17.40
CA ARG A 58 -19.21 -14.71 18.11
C ARG A 58 -19.06 -15.76 19.21
N LEU A 59 -19.46 -15.40 20.43
CA LEU A 59 -19.45 -16.31 21.58
C LEU A 59 -20.74 -17.16 21.62
N PRO A 60 -20.65 -18.51 21.71
CA PRO A 60 -21.82 -19.39 21.76
C PRO A 60 -22.59 -19.25 23.08
N THR A 61 -21.91 -18.88 24.17
CA THR A 61 -22.44 -18.98 25.54
C THR A 61 -23.09 -17.72 26.08
N LYS A 62 -22.97 -16.56 25.42
CA LYS A 62 -23.61 -15.31 25.83
C LYS A 62 -24.23 -14.64 24.63
N GLY A 63 -25.53 -14.91 24.42
CA GLY A 63 -26.38 -14.44 23.32
C GLY A 63 -25.78 -13.35 22.44
N ASN A 64 -25.42 -13.70 21.21
CA ASN A 64 -24.95 -12.80 20.15
C ASN A 64 -23.84 -11.82 20.54
N GLN A 65 -23.08 -12.07 21.61
CA GLN A 65 -21.95 -11.21 21.94
C GLN A 65 -20.86 -11.40 20.88
N ILE A 66 -20.70 -10.36 20.08
CA ILE A 66 -19.63 -10.20 19.10
C ILE A 66 -18.49 -9.51 19.83
N LYS A 67 -17.35 -10.18 19.97
CA LYS A 67 -16.15 -9.61 20.58
C LYS A 67 -15.13 -9.27 19.48
N PRO A 68 -14.60 -8.03 19.46
CA PRO A 68 -13.45 -7.72 18.63
C PRO A 68 -12.19 -8.35 19.25
N VAL A 69 -11.46 -9.11 18.45
CA VAL A 69 -10.23 -9.81 18.84
C VAL A 69 -9.15 -9.41 17.86
N LEU A 70 -7.97 -9.06 18.35
CA LEU A 70 -6.84 -8.78 17.47
C LEU A 70 -6.48 -10.02 16.67
N LEU A 71 -6.17 -9.85 15.39
CA LEU A 71 -5.88 -10.94 14.50
C LEU A 71 -4.62 -11.72 14.92
N THR A 72 -3.65 -11.04 15.53
CA THR A 72 -2.48 -11.66 16.16
C THR A 72 -2.86 -12.60 17.30
N ASP A 73 -3.91 -12.24 18.04
CA ASP A 73 -4.33 -12.91 19.26
C ASP A 73 -5.43 -13.94 18.97
N LEU A 74 -5.90 -14.01 17.73
CA LEU A 74 -7.03 -14.84 17.33
C LEU A 74 -6.75 -16.32 17.57
N LYS A 75 -5.52 -16.78 17.29
CA LYS A 75 -5.14 -18.18 17.53
C LYS A 75 -5.21 -18.51 19.01
N ASP A 76 -4.55 -17.72 19.85
CA ASP A 76 -4.58 -17.90 21.31
C ASP A 76 -6.00 -17.76 21.86
N PHE A 77 -6.83 -16.89 21.26
CA PHE A 77 -8.21 -16.71 21.67
C PHE A 77 -9.08 -17.93 21.33
N ILE A 78 -8.91 -18.55 20.16
CA ILE A 78 -9.59 -19.78 19.75
C ILE A 78 -9.09 -20.97 20.58
N ASP A 79 -7.78 -21.09 20.78
CA ASP A 79 -7.19 -22.17 21.58
C ASP A 79 -7.72 -22.14 23.03
N ASN A 80 -7.95 -20.95 23.58
CA ASN A 80 -8.55 -20.77 24.91
C ASN A 80 -10.09 -20.89 24.94
N ASN A 81 -10.75 -20.92 23.78
CA ASN A 81 -12.20 -20.99 23.65
C ASN A 81 -12.62 -21.83 22.42
N PRO A 82 -12.41 -23.17 22.48
CA PRO A 82 -12.53 -24.05 21.31
C PRO A 82 -13.96 -24.15 20.74
N ASP A 83 -14.98 -23.81 21.53
CA ASP A 83 -16.39 -23.83 21.12
C ASP A 83 -16.78 -22.60 20.26
N LEU A 84 -15.86 -21.65 20.06
CA LEU A 84 -16.12 -20.45 19.27
C LEU A 84 -16.07 -20.71 17.78
N THR A 85 -16.98 -20.06 17.06
CA THR A 85 -16.94 -19.99 15.60
C THR A 85 -16.63 -18.58 15.15
N LEU A 86 -15.62 -18.44 14.28
CA LEU A 86 -15.37 -17.19 13.57
C LEU A 86 -16.59 -16.86 12.73
N GLN A 87 -17.26 -15.75 13.06
CA GLN A 87 -18.30 -15.21 12.22
C GLN A 87 -17.64 -14.28 11.22
N LEU A 88 -17.45 -14.79 10.02
CA LEU A 88 -16.89 -14.00 8.94
C LEU A 88 -17.97 -13.03 8.45
N PRO A 89 -17.64 -11.74 8.27
CA PRO A 89 -18.63 -10.80 7.78
C PRO A 89 -18.98 -11.16 6.33
N ALA A 90 -20.27 -11.23 6.02
CA ALA A 90 -20.75 -11.69 4.71
C ALA A 90 -20.72 -10.60 3.63
N GLU A 91 -20.68 -9.32 4.03
CA GLU A 91 -20.82 -8.17 3.12
C GLU A 91 -19.83 -7.04 3.46
N GLU A 92 -19.72 -6.07 2.55
CA GLU A 92 -18.95 -4.83 2.73
C GLU A 92 -19.44 -4.04 3.95
N GLY A 93 -18.52 -3.47 4.72
CA GLY A 93 -18.89 -2.74 5.92
C GLY A 93 -17.75 -1.89 6.47
N VAL A 94 -18.09 -1.10 7.49
CA VAL A 94 -17.13 -0.35 8.29
C VAL A 94 -17.04 -1.02 9.66
N THR A 95 -15.84 -1.12 10.23
CA THR A 95 -15.66 -1.63 11.58
C THR A 95 -16.42 -0.77 12.60
N ASN A 96 -16.80 -1.36 13.74
CA ASN A 96 -17.57 -0.67 14.78
C ASN A 96 -16.90 0.59 15.34
N ASP A 97 -15.58 0.72 15.19
CA ASP A 97 -14.79 1.89 15.58
C ASP A 97 -14.58 2.90 14.44
N GLY A 98 -15.12 2.65 13.25
CA GLY A 98 -15.10 3.59 12.13
C GLY A 98 -13.75 3.74 11.41
N SER A 99 -12.71 3.04 11.85
CA SER A 99 -11.33 3.26 11.38
C SER A 99 -10.96 2.41 10.15
N TRP A 100 -11.73 1.35 9.86
CA TRP A 100 -11.48 0.44 8.74
C TRP A 100 -12.74 0.18 7.94
N GLU A 101 -12.62 0.27 6.62
CA GLU A 101 -13.58 -0.29 5.68
C GLU A 101 -13.10 -1.68 5.28
N TYR A 102 -14.01 -2.63 5.12
CA TYR A 102 -13.67 -3.98 4.71
C TYR A 102 -14.67 -4.52 3.68
N SER A 103 -14.18 -5.38 2.80
CA SER A 103 -14.97 -6.18 1.89
C SER A 103 -14.60 -7.65 2.08
N ALA A 104 -15.59 -8.53 1.93
CA ALA A 104 -15.39 -9.95 2.13
C ALA A 104 -16.00 -10.71 0.96
N ARG A 105 -15.23 -11.62 0.36
CA ARG A 105 -15.64 -12.42 -0.80
C ARG A 105 -15.40 -13.89 -0.52
N GLU A 106 -16.42 -14.71 -0.71
CA GLU A 106 -16.28 -16.17 -0.61
C GLU A 106 -15.37 -16.73 -1.72
N GLU A 107 -14.49 -17.64 -1.32
CA GLU A 107 -13.61 -18.42 -2.17
C GLU A 107 -14.07 -19.90 -2.12
N LYS A 108 -13.68 -20.70 -3.11
CA LYS A 108 -14.03 -22.13 -3.15
C LYS A 108 -13.54 -22.84 -1.87
N GLN A 109 -14.28 -23.86 -1.43
CA GLN A 109 -13.95 -24.73 -0.27
C GLN A 109 -14.19 -24.10 1.13
N GLY A 110 -15.09 -23.12 1.26
CA GLY A 110 -15.45 -22.55 2.58
C GLY A 110 -14.38 -21.62 3.16
N PHE A 111 -13.53 -21.08 2.29
CA PHE A 111 -12.64 -19.97 2.62
C PHE A 111 -13.27 -18.65 2.23
N GLN A 112 -12.92 -17.59 2.93
CA GLN A 112 -13.33 -16.23 2.57
C GLN A 112 -12.11 -15.33 2.49
N ILE A 113 -12.04 -14.52 1.45
CA ILE A 113 -11.03 -13.47 1.33
C ILE A 113 -11.60 -12.20 1.93
N ILE A 114 -10.88 -11.63 2.89
CA ILE A 114 -11.23 -10.35 3.52
C ILE A 114 -10.19 -9.33 3.07
N GLU A 115 -10.64 -8.27 2.42
CA GLU A 115 -9.83 -7.10 2.07
C GLU A 115 -10.25 -5.95 2.97
N ALA A 116 -9.31 -5.34 3.68
CA ALA A 116 -9.58 -4.25 4.60
C ALA A 116 -8.66 -3.07 4.29
N HIS A 117 -9.20 -1.85 4.35
CA HIS A 117 -8.45 -0.62 4.17
C HIS A 117 -8.71 0.38 5.29
N SER A 118 -7.63 0.98 5.80
CA SER A 118 -7.70 2.03 6.80
C SER A 118 -8.27 3.31 6.18
N ILE A 119 -9.27 3.88 6.85
CA ILE A 119 -9.91 5.16 6.46
C ILE A 119 -9.18 6.33 7.11
N GLU A 120 -8.51 6.09 8.24
CA GLU A 120 -7.78 7.12 8.99
C GLU A 120 -6.26 7.04 8.77
N GLY A 121 -5.64 8.20 8.53
CA GLY A 121 -4.19 8.34 8.48
C GLY A 121 -3.54 7.78 7.21
N ALA A 122 -2.59 6.86 7.36
CA ALA A 122 -1.94 6.20 6.23
C ALA A 122 -2.89 5.17 5.63
N ARG A 123 -3.00 5.14 4.30
CA ARG A 123 -3.80 4.11 3.61
C ARG A 123 -3.09 2.77 3.74
N ILE A 124 -3.59 1.94 4.65
CA ILE A 124 -3.10 0.58 4.86
C ILE A 124 -4.12 -0.34 4.22
N ASP A 125 -3.73 -1.02 3.13
CA ASP A 125 -4.54 -2.05 2.49
C ASP A 125 -4.02 -3.43 2.95
N VAL A 126 -4.90 -4.27 3.47
CA VAL A 126 -4.54 -5.61 3.94
C VAL A 126 -5.51 -6.63 3.36
N ARG A 127 -4.97 -7.80 3.04
CA ARG A 127 -5.74 -8.92 2.51
C ARG A 127 -5.47 -10.18 3.30
N TYR A 128 -6.54 -10.87 3.67
CA TYR A 128 -6.53 -12.08 4.47
C TYR A 128 -7.35 -13.18 3.79
N ARG A 129 -7.01 -14.43 4.11
CA ARG A 129 -7.84 -15.61 3.87
C ARG A 129 -8.31 -16.14 5.22
N ALA A 130 -9.61 -16.18 5.41
CA ALA A 130 -10.24 -16.68 6.62
C ALA A 130 -10.98 -17.99 6.34
N SER A 131 -11.07 -18.82 7.38
CA SER A 131 -11.87 -20.03 7.48
C SER A 131 -12.49 -20.04 8.88
N HIS A 132 -13.43 -20.96 9.14
CA HIS A 132 -14.11 -21.08 10.44
C HIS A 132 -13.17 -21.22 11.64
N GLN A 133 -11.92 -21.65 11.45
CA GLN A 133 -10.94 -21.90 12.51
C GLN A 133 -9.60 -21.20 12.33
N SER A 134 -9.38 -20.51 11.21
CA SER A 134 -8.06 -19.94 10.91
C SER A 134 -8.18 -18.67 10.10
N VAL A 135 -7.31 -17.70 10.37
CA VAL A 135 -7.15 -16.53 9.52
C VAL A 135 -5.69 -16.38 9.16
N GLN A 136 -5.42 -16.29 7.86
CA GLN A 136 -4.09 -16.22 7.29
C GLN A 136 -3.93 -14.88 6.55
N PRO A 137 -2.87 -14.11 6.81
CA PRO A 137 -2.56 -12.95 5.98
C PRO A 137 -2.07 -13.38 4.61
N LEU A 138 -2.46 -12.63 3.58
CA LEU A 138 -1.99 -12.82 2.21
C LEU A 138 -1.06 -11.68 1.79
N ARG A 139 -1.49 -10.43 2.03
CA ARG A 139 -0.76 -9.24 1.57
C ARG A 139 -0.98 -8.07 2.51
N LEU A 140 0.08 -7.31 2.72
CA LEU A 140 0.04 -6.02 3.40
C LEU A 140 0.65 -4.97 2.46
N LYS A 141 -0.07 -3.87 2.28
CA LYS A 141 0.38 -2.70 1.52
C LYS A 141 0.14 -1.45 2.34
N VAL A 142 1.19 -0.66 2.53
CA VAL A 142 1.13 0.60 3.27
C VAL A 142 1.45 1.74 2.30
N VAL A 143 0.49 2.63 2.13
CA VAL A 143 0.61 3.85 1.33
C VAL A 143 0.46 5.04 2.25
N SER A 144 1.58 5.70 2.54
CA SER A 144 1.62 6.88 3.43
C SER A 144 2.09 8.11 2.66
N GLN A 145 1.49 9.27 2.96
CA GLN A 145 1.99 10.56 2.47
C GLN A 145 3.43 10.83 2.95
N GLY A 146 3.85 10.27 4.10
CA GLY A 146 5.23 10.36 4.57
C GLY A 146 6.25 9.77 3.59
N ILE A 147 5.89 8.70 2.88
CA ILE A 147 6.75 8.11 1.83
C ILE A 147 6.93 9.11 0.68
N LEU A 148 5.90 9.87 0.33
CA LEU A 148 5.96 10.90 -0.70
C LEU A 148 6.92 12.02 -0.29
N PHE A 149 6.83 12.51 0.95
CA PHE A 149 7.74 13.54 1.48
C PHE A 149 9.20 13.07 1.52
N ILE A 150 9.46 11.83 1.94
CA ILE A 150 10.82 11.25 1.96
C ILE A 150 11.35 11.03 0.54
N SER A 151 10.46 10.73 -0.42
CA SER A 151 10.85 10.49 -1.82
C SER A 151 11.15 11.78 -2.61
N MET A 152 10.64 12.94 -2.20
CA MET A 152 10.82 14.21 -2.91
C MET A 152 12.29 14.64 -3.05
N PRO A 153 13.13 14.61 -1.99
CA PRO A 153 14.57 14.90 -2.12
C PRO A 153 15.28 13.95 -3.08
N LEU A 154 14.94 12.65 -3.03
CA LEU A 154 15.49 11.63 -3.94
C LEU A 154 15.06 11.89 -5.39
N ALA A 155 13.80 12.26 -5.62
CA ALA A 155 13.29 12.64 -6.93
C ALA A 155 14.02 13.86 -7.50
N GLY A 156 14.34 14.85 -6.66
CA GLY A 156 15.18 15.99 -7.00
C GLY A 156 16.58 15.57 -7.43
N ALA A 157 17.22 14.65 -6.69
CA ALA A 157 18.52 14.10 -7.04
C ALA A 157 18.51 13.34 -8.37
N PHE A 158 17.51 12.49 -8.62
CA PHE A 158 17.34 11.77 -9.89
C PHE A 158 17.12 12.73 -11.06
N THR A 159 16.27 13.75 -10.88
CA THR A 159 16.02 14.77 -11.90
C THR A 159 17.30 15.52 -12.24
N TRP A 160 18.10 15.89 -11.23
CA TRP A 160 19.38 16.56 -11.42
C TRP A 160 20.40 15.70 -12.16
N LEU A 161 20.51 14.41 -11.80
CA LEU A 161 21.37 13.44 -12.50
C LEU A 161 20.97 13.29 -13.98
N PHE A 162 19.67 13.22 -14.26
CA PHE A 162 19.15 13.11 -15.62
C PHE A 162 19.52 14.36 -16.46
N VAL A 163 19.34 15.55 -15.89
CA VAL A 163 19.73 16.82 -16.53
C VAL A 163 21.25 16.90 -16.76
N MET A 164 22.06 16.44 -15.80
CA MET A 164 23.52 16.35 -15.97
C MET A 164 23.91 15.43 -17.12
N PHE A 165 23.28 14.27 -17.24
CA PHE A 165 23.57 13.30 -18.29
C PHE A 165 23.25 13.88 -19.67
N ILE A 166 22.08 14.51 -19.82
CA ILE A 166 21.70 15.22 -21.06
C ILE A 166 22.70 16.33 -21.40
N ARG A 167 23.14 17.11 -20.42
CA ARG A 167 24.12 18.18 -20.66
C ARG A 167 25.48 17.63 -21.10
N ARG A 168 25.92 16.49 -20.55
CA ARG A 168 27.17 15.83 -20.95
C ARG A 168 27.09 15.24 -22.36
N THR A 169 25.99 14.61 -22.74
CA THR A 169 25.81 14.07 -24.10
C THR A 169 25.74 15.17 -25.14
N GLN A 170 25.07 16.29 -24.84
CA GLN A 170 25.07 17.47 -25.72
C GLN A 170 26.46 18.11 -25.87
N LYS A 171 27.25 18.20 -24.80
CA LYS A 171 28.64 18.68 -24.89
C LYS A 171 29.52 17.78 -25.76
N LYS A 172 29.38 16.45 -25.64
CA LYS A 172 30.11 15.51 -26.50
C LYS A 172 29.70 15.63 -27.98
N ALA A 173 28.41 15.77 -28.26
CA ALA A 173 27.91 15.93 -29.63
C ALA A 173 28.46 17.21 -30.30
N ARG A 174 28.59 18.32 -29.57
CA ARG A 174 29.15 19.58 -30.10
C ARG A 174 30.66 19.60 -30.31
N HIS A 175 31.40 18.64 -29.74
CA HIS A 175 32.84 18.50 -29.94
C HIS A 175 33.20 17.45 -31.01
N ALA A 176 32.18 16.78 -31.57
CA ALA A 176 32.33 15.82 -32.66
C ALA A 176 31.96 16.41 -34.03
N GLU A 177 31.48 17.67 -34.06
CA GLU A 177 31.37 18.53 -35.24
C GLU A 177 32.58 19.48 -35.29
#